data_AF-A0A9P4QFG6-F1
#
_entry.id   AF-A0A9P4QFG6-F1
#
_cell.length_a   1.000
_cell.length_b   1.000
_cell.length_c   1.000
_cell.angle_alpha   90.00
_cell.angle_beta   90.00
_cell.angle_gamma   90.00
#
_symmetry.space_group_name_H-M   'P 1'
#
loop_
_entity.id
_entity.type
_entity.pdbx_description
1 polymer ?
#
loop_
_entity_poly.entity_id
_entity_poly.type
_entity_poly.pdbx_seq_one_letter_code
_entity_poly.pdbx_strand_id
1 'polypeptide(L)'
;MGRQQYLTRLLLGRSPYEDVPDEHITPIEPAQIDASNPVSKPPHDGGDDDDATTTPLSNGATQQYDSKGRPINAETEAQYAELRRAQNDILALIGVVEKQDADETKQRSHEQLRRQARTTILAREHERGDDLGFMVTLAGLGPTWWVDYLLHRIIVGKVGAGVGANNSFIDILTYEWSLLRHASSLGGFYAVAWPGVAADVTYLLARTVLAAGVEHGISYLQNLVRRLGFSKRTTKRLHDGLLPFVCEIIMFGLEIWLLPLKQWSVLQQLHILPAVPLLPPRQVFYRHDPRSFSNWMWLPAFSRFTMFTYACSPAGMTLLADFLSSYNDDFADAPILHELTDFRYPEINSAFRPPQSPSISRDPAGWLLHKLYSVRERAMRWFGWKIERNDPILYLDRYEDDINPEPADDKQSNNWKADETTFQGRVQRSTALAHMTPTVLAQSIDGFLARLVMLPFTTAVLRSTAQGFLRWPMAPAFGALDSPEAVIGPFQAGLVAQAIRSGGAADDLVRLKAYASHLGLANLLCLGVQAGIVGSTYALARWQGVSMYGWGVGLP
;
A
#
# COMPACT_ATOMS: atom_id res chain seq x y z
N MET A 1 -30.49 15.25 26.81
CA MET A 1 -31.29 14.00 26.74
C MET A 1 -32.38 13.85 27.83
N GLY A 2 -32.39 14.62 28.93
CA GLY A 2 -33.36 14.41 30.03
C GLY A 2 -34.75 15.05 29.90
N ARG A 3 -34.95 16.06 29.04
CA ARG A 3 -36.23 16.80 28.96
C ARG A 3 -37.36 15.99 28.30
N GLN A 4 -37.02 15.20 27.28
CA GLN A 4 -37.99 14.35 26.57
C GLN A 4 -38.51 13.25 27.49
N GLN A 5 -37.63 12.52 28.20
CA GLN A 5 -38.01 11.48 29.17
C GLN A 5 -38.88 12.01 30.31
N TYR A 6 -38.61 13.24 30.77
CA TYR A 6 -39.40 13.90 31.82
C TYR A 6 -40.83 14.20 31.35
N LEU A 7 -40.98 14.71 30.13
CA LEU A 7 -42.28 14.99 29.52
C LEU A 7 -43.07 13.71 29.19
N THR A 8 -42.38 12.64 28.76
CA THR A 8 -43.05 11.34 28.51
C THR A 8 -43.63 10.75 29.79
N ARG A 9 -42.92 10.87 30.93
CA ARG A 9 -43.39 10.41 32.24
C ARG A 9 -44.63 11.18 32.72
N LEU A 10 -44.61 12.50 32.58
CA LEU A 10 -45.73 13.36 32.93
C LEU A 10 -46.99 13.02 32.14
N LEU A 11 -46.85 12.65 30.86
CA LEU A 11 -47.96 12.28 29.98
C LEU A 11 -48.55 10.90 30.25
N LEU A 12 -47.73 9.97 30.70
CA LEU A 12 -48.18 8.65 31.16
C LEU A 12 -48.83 8.70 32.56
N GLY A 13 -49.04 9.91 33.12
CA GLY A 13 -49.61 10.11 34.45
C GLY A 13 -48.69 9.69 35.59
N ARG A 14 -47.40 9.47 35.31
CA ARG A 14 -46.40 9.04 36.31
C ARG A 14 -45.65 10.24 36.87
N SER A 15 -45.26 10.13 38.14
CA SER A 15 -44.51 11.19 38.80
C SER A 15 -43.13 11.35 38.14
N PRO A 16 -42.69 12.57 37.82
CA PRO A 16 -41.36 12.81 37.28
C PRO A 16 -40.21 12.40 38.23
N TYR A 17 -40.51 12.20 39.51
CA TYR A 17 -39.57 11.83 40.57
C TYR A 17 -39.71 10.37 41.04
N GLU A 18 -40.42 9.53 40.29
CA GLU A 18 -40.53 8.12 40.64
C GLU A 18 -39.20 7.41 40.31
N ASP A 19 -38.51 6.93 41.35
CA ASP A 19 -37.24 6.22 41.24
C ASP A 19 -37.45 4.89 40.51
N VAL A 20 -36.60 4.64 39.51
CA VAL A 20 -36.59 3.36 38.77
C VAL A 20 -35.90 2.33 39.68
N PRO A 21 -36.52 1.19 40.02
CA PRO A 21 -35.76 0.08 40.55
C PRO A 21 -34.87 -0.45 39.43
N ASP A 22 -33.56 -0.52 39.68
CA ASP A 22 -32.56 -1.01 38.73
C ASP A 22 -33.04 -2.30 38.02
N GLU A 23 -32.99 -2.27 36.69
CA GLU A 23 -33.38 -3.37 35.82
C GLU A 23 -32.50 -4.62 36.09
N HIS A 24 -32.96 -5.50 36.98
CA HIS A 24 -32.65 -6.92 36.90
C HIS A 24 -33.69 -7.60 36.01
N ILE A 25 -33.23 -7.94 34.81
CA ILE A 25 -33.91 -8.77 33.82
C ILE A 25 -34.54 -9.99 34.51
N THR A 26 -35.87 -10.05 34.57
CA THR A 26 -36.62 -11.31 34.69
C THR A 26 -37.83 -11.30 33.75
N PRO A 27 -38.15 -12.42 33.08
CA PRO A 27 -39.22 -12.48 32.08
C PRO A 27 -40.61 -12.42 32.73
N ILE A 28 -41.50 -11.64 32.12
CA ILE A 28 -42.87 -11.37 32.54
C ILE A 28 -43.72 -12.65 32.50
N GLU A 29 -44.26 -13.02 33.66
CA GLU A 29 -45.36 -13.97 33.86
C GLU A 29 -46.70 -13.20 33.78
N PRO A 30 -47.73 -13.65 33.04
CA PRO A 30 -48.98 -12.91 32.91
C PRO A 30 -49.84 -13.00 34.17
N ALA A 31 -50.26 -11.83 34.66
CA ALA A 31 -51.11 -11.63 35.81
C ALA A 31 -52.45 -12.39 35.72
N GLN A 32 -52.75 -13.17 36.75
CA GLN A 32 -54.09 -13.70 37.05
C GLN A 32 -55.01 -12.55 37.45
N ILE A 33 -56.12 -12.39 36.73
CA ILE A 33 -57.22 -11.52 37.13
C ILE A 33 -58.15 -12.35 38.03
N ASP A 34 -58.13 -12.04 39.32
CA ASP A 34 -59.05 -12.55 40.33
C ASP A 34 -60.49 -12.08 40.04
N ALA A 35 -61.35 -13.00 39.64
CA ALA A 35 -62.79 -12.80 39.57
C ALA A 35 -63.45 -13.43 40.82
N SER A 36 -63.58 -12.65 41.89
CA SER A 36 -64.48 -13.00 42.99
C SER A 36 -65.24 -11.75 43.47
N ASN A 37 -66.46 -11.59 42.96
CA ASN A 37 -67.55 -10.87 43.64
C ASN A 37 -68.88 -11.23 42.96
N PRO A 38 -69.82 -11.89 43.65
CA PRO A 38 -71.18 -12.08 43.18
C PRO A 38 -72.16 -11.25 44.00
N VAL A 39 -72.82 -10.27 43.39
CA VAL A 39 -74.10 -9.75 43.90
C VAL A 39 -74.97 -9.33 42.72
N SER A 40 -76.03 -10.10 42.46
CA SER A 40 -77.44 -9.67 42.39
C SER A 40 -78.28 -10.57 41.47
N LYS A 41 -79.17 -11.36 42.10
CA LYS A 41 -80.44 -11.86 41.53
C LYS A 41 -81.44 -10.69 41.52
N PRO A 42 -82.44 -10.62 40.62
CA PRO A 42 -83.68 -11.45 40.73
C PRO A 42 -84.34 -11.73 39.34
N PRO A 43 -85.63 -12.12 39.22
CA PRO A 43 -86.23 -13.40 39.66
C PRO A 43 -87.02 -14.15 38.54
N HIS A 44 -87.19 -15.46 38.73
CA HIS A 44 -88.42 -16.27 38.60
C HIS A 44 -89.42 -16.05 37.43
N ASP A 45 -89.52 -17.05 36.54
CA ASP A 45 -90.71 -17.79 36.03
C ASP A 45 -90.27 -18.51 34.75
N GLY A 46 -90.47 -19.80 34.50
CA GLY A 46 -91.62 -20.66 34.78
C GLY A 46 -92.12 -21.17 33.42
N GLY A 47 -92.14 -22.48 33.19
CA GLY A 47 -92.86 -23.08 32.06
C GLY A 47 -92.05 -24.00 31.16
N ASP A 48 -92.54 -25.24 31.08
CA ASP A 48 -92.14 -26.33 30.21
C ASP A 48 -92.47 -26.09 28.72
N ASP A 49 -92.04 -27.07 27.91
CA ASP A 49 -92.58 -27.53 26.62
C ASP A 49 -91.87 -27.10 25.31
N ASP A 50 -91.48 -28.17 24.60
CA ASP A 50 -91.41 -28.41 23.15
C ASP A 50 -91.54 -27.20 22.20
N ASP A 51 -90.63 -27.08 21.22
CA ASP A 51 -90.92 -27.36 19.81
C ASP A 51 -89.68 -27.04 18.93
N ALA A 52 -89.54 -27.80 17.86
CA ALA A 52 -88.63 -27.50 16.76
C ALA A 52 -89.01 -26.17 16.08
N THR A 53 -88.05 -25.45 15.51
CA THR A 53 -88.07 -24.91 14.13
C THR A 53 -86.90 -23.93 13.90
N THR A 54 -86.13 -24.26 12.86
CA THR A 54 -85.16 -23.48 12.07
C THR A 54 -85.26 -21.95 12.05
N THR A 55 -84.11 -21.27 12.24
CA THR A 55 -83.64 -20.16 11.38
C THR A 55 -82.10 -20.11 11.34
N PRO A 56 -81.44 -20.06 10.16
CA PRO A 56 -79.99 -19.97 10.03
C PRO A 56 -79.54 -18.51 9.88
N LEU A 57 -78.78 -18.00 10.84
CA LEU A 57 -77.95 -16.80 10.67
C LEU A 57 -76.48 -17.21 10.82
N SER A 58 -76.06 -18.06 9.89
CA SER A 58 -74.66 -18.37 9.61
C SER A 58 -74.09 -17.22 8.76
N ASN A 59 -73.75 -16.10 9.41
CA ASN A 59 -72.76 -15.20 8.85
C ASN A 59 -71.40 -15.83 9.14
N GLY A 60 -70.77 -16.38 8.10
CA GLY A 60 -69.49 -17.06 8.13
C GLY A 60 -68.33 -16.16 8.55
N ALA A 61 -68.26 -15.83 9.84
CA ALA A 61 -67.07 -15.29 10.46
C ALA A 61 -66.07 -16.44 10.67
N THR A 62 -65.42 -16.89 9.59
CA THR A 62 -64.25 -17.76 9.71
C THR A 62 -63.19 -17.00 10.50
N GLN A 63 -62.97 -17.43 11.73
CA GLN A 63 -61.97 -16.89 12.65
C GLN A 63 -60.59 -17.00 11.99
N GLN A 64 -59.96 -15.87 11.69
CA GLN A 64 -58.63 -15.81 11.06
C GLN A 64 -57.57 -16.04 12.15
N TYR A 65 -56.50 -16.76 11.83
CA TYR A 65 -55.40 -17.03 12.75
C TYR A 65 -54.07 -16.51 12.19
N ASP A 66 -53.21 -15.99 13.06
CA ASP A 66 -51.84 -15.58 12.73
C ASP A 66 -50.98 -16.77 12.24
N SER A 67 -49.81 -16.51 11.67
CA SER A 67 -48.79 -17.52 11.34
C SER A 67 -48.32 -18.35 12.56
N LYS A 68 -48.69 -17.92 13.77
CA LYS A 68 -48.46 -18.60 15.06
C LYS A 68 -49.72 -19.26 15.64
N GLY A 69 -50.82 -19.34 14.88
CA GLY A 69 -52.06 -20.02 15.28
C GLY A 69 -52.91 -19.28 16.33
N ARG A 70 -52.74 -17.96 16.48
CA ARG A 70 -53.53 -17.15 17.42
C ARG A 70 -54.69 -16.47 16.70
N PRO A 71 -55.91 -16.45 17.27
CA PRO A 71 -57.05 -15.82 16.61
C PRO A 71 -56.80 -14.31 16.48
N ILE A 72 -56.85 -13.79 15.25
CA ILE A 72 -56.73 -12.38 14.91
C ILE A 72 -58.14 -11.84 14.66
N ASN A 73 -58.50 -10.77 15.35
CA ASN A 73 -59.66 -9.96 14.98
C ASN A 73 -59.16 -8.69 14.28
N ALA A 74 -59.35 -8.63 12.96
CA ALA A 74 -58.89 -7.52 12.13
C ALA A 74 -59.52 -6.18 12.55
N GLU A 75 -60.76 -6.20 13.08
CA GLU A 75 -61.43 -4.98 13.55
C GLU A 75 -60.77 -4.46 14.83
N THR A 76 -60.42 -5.34 15.76
CA THR A 76 -59.74 -4.94 16.99
C THR A 76 -58.32 -4.46 16.71
N GLU A 77 -57.62 -5.08 15.77
CA GLU A 77 -56.28 -4.63 15.38
C GLU A 77 -56.31 -3.27 14.67
N ALA A 78 -57.32 -3.01 13.83
CA ALA A 78 -57.56 -1.71 13.23
C ALA A 78 -57.85 -0.63 14.29
N GLN A 79 -58.71 -0.93 15.27
CA GLN A 79 -58.98 -0.04 16.41
C GLN A 79 -57.71 0.22 17.24
N TYR A 80 -56.92 -0.81 17.54
CA TYR A 80 -55.64 -0.64 18.24
C TYR A 80 -54.61 0.13 17.43
N ALA A 81 -54.63 0.02 16.10
CA ALA A 81 -53.78 0.83 15.23
C ALA A 81 -54.21 2.30 15.23
N GLU A 82 -55.52 2.57 15.24
CA GLU A 82 -56.08 3.91 15.33
C GLU A 82 -55.80 4.55 16.69
N LEU A 83 -55.93 3.80 17.78
CA LEU A 83 -55.62 4.26 19.14
C LEU A 83 -54.12 4.60 19.27
N ARG A 84 -53.24 3.77 18.68
CA ARG A 84 -51.80 4.05 18.60
C ARG A 84 -51.49 5.29 17.75
N ARG A 85 -52.19 5.49 16.63
CA ARG A 85 -52.06 6.73 15.83
C ARG A 85 -52.48 7.96 16.63
N ALA A 86 -53.63 7.91 17.29
CA ALA A 86 -54.14 9.00 18.10
C ALA A 86 -53.19 9.33 19.27
N GLN A 87 -52.64 8.31 19.94
CA GLN A 87 -51.63 8.51 20.98
C GLN A 87 -50.37 9.18 20.44
N ASN A 88 -49.87 8.74 19.29
CA ASN A 88 -48.71 9.35 18.65
C ASN A 88 -48.99 10.79 18.20
N ASP A 89 -50.20 11.10 17.71
CA ASP A 89 -50.60 12.47 17.35
C ASP A 89 -50.70 13.38 18.58
N ILE A 90 -51.19 12.87 19.71
CA ILE A 90 -51.22 13.62 20.98
C ILE A 90 -49.79 13.85 21.49
N LEU A 91 -48.93 12.84 21.47
CA LEU A 91 -47.52 12.98 21.85
C LEU A 91 -46.77 13.96 20.95
N ALA A 92 -47.15 14.03 19.67
CA ALA A 92 -46.61 15.00 18.72
C ALA A 92 -47.11 16.41 18.96
N LEU A 93 -48.41 16.59 19.22
CA LEU A 93 -49.02 17.88 19.57
C LEU A 93 -48.37 18.51 20.81
N ILE A 94 -47.97 17.68 21.77
CA ILE A 94 -47.36 18.11 23.04
C ILE A 94 -45.85 18.34 22.90
N GLY A 95 -45.26 18.07 21.72
CA GLY A 95 -43.86 18.30 21.41
C GLY A 95 -42.90 17.30 22.08
N VAL A 96 -43.40 16.13 22.50
CA VAL A 96 -42.56 15.06 23.05
C VAL A 96 -41.94 14.22 21.94
N VAL A 97 -42.65 14.08 20.83
CA VAL A 97 -42.18 13.48 19.59
C VAL A 97 -42.33 14.54 18.50
N GLU A 98 -41.25 15.01 17.90
CA GLU A 98 -41.40 15.81 16.67
C GLU A 98 -42.01 14.92 15.60
N LYS A 99 -43.14 15.34 15.02
CA LYS A 99 -43.70 14.68 13.84
C LYS A 99 -42.70 14.97 12.72
N GLN A 100 -41.76 14.04 12.52
CA GLN A 100 -40.81 14.16 11.45
C GLN A 100 -41.63 14.23 10.17
N ASP A 101 -41.63 15.38 9.50
CA ASP A 101 -42.45 15.57 8.32
C ASP A 101 -42.07 14.48 7.31
N ALA A 102 -43.06 13.91 6.63
CA ALA A 102 -42.82 12.87 5.65
C ALA A 102 -41.81 13.35 4.58
N ASP A 103 -41.73 14.67 4.38
CA ASP A 103 -40.79 15.32 3.48
C ASP A 103 -39.36 15.41 4.05
N GLU A 104 -39.17 15.68 5.36
CA GLU A 104 -37.85 15.61 6.01
C GLU A 104 -37.31 14.17 6.02
N THR A 105 -38.19 13.19 6.20
CA THR A 105 -37.80 11.78 6.23
C THR A 105 -37.40 11.31 4.83
N LYS A 106 -38.12 11.77 3.79
CA LYS A 106 -37.74 11.59 2.38
C LYS A 106 -36.43 12.30 2.06
N GLN A 107 -36.22 13.55 2.50
CA GLN A 107 -34.97 14.28 2.30
C GLN A 107 -33.78 13.55 2.93
N ARG A 108 -33.87 13.15 4.21
CA ARG A 108 -32.82 12.36 4.87
C ARG A 108 -32.56 11.03 4.17
N SER A 109 -33.60 10.34 3.71
CA SER A 109 -33.43 9.08 2.96
C SER A 109 -32.72 9.32 1.61
N HIS A 110 -33.04 10.43 0.93
CA HIS A 110 -32.43 10.80 -0.33
C HIS A 110 -30.98 11.27 -0.16
N GLU A 111 -30.67 11.97 0.93
CA GLU A 111 -29.30 12.31 1.34
C GLU A 111 -28.49 11.07 1.68
N GLN A 112 -29.07 10.11 2.41
CA GLN A 112 -28.42 8.83 2.69
C GLN A 112 -28.13 8.06 1.40
N LEU A 113 -29.09 8.00 0.47
CA LEU A 113 -28.89 7.38 -0.84
C LEU A 113 -27.80 8.09 -1.65
N ARG A 114 -27.75 9.43 -1.64
CA ARG A 114 -26.68 10.20 -2.28
C ARG A 114 -25.31 9.95 -1.64
N ARG A 115 -25.24 9.87 -0.31
CA ARG A 115 -24.01 9.54 0.42
C ARG A 115 -23.54 8.14 0.08
N GLN A 116 -24.42 7.16 0.07
CA GLN A 116 -24.10 5.78 -0.33
C GLN A 116 -23.67 5.70 -1.80
N ALA A 117 -24.33 6.43 -2.70
CA ALA A 117 -23.90 6.51 -4.10
C ALA A 117 -22.52 7.16 -4.22
N ARG A 118 -22.21 8.22 -3.45
CA ARG A 118 -20.90 8.86 -3.44
C ARG A 118 -19.82 7.96 -2.86
N THR A 119 -20.06 7.27 -1.75
CA THR A 119 -19.06 6.36 -1.14
C THR A 119 -18.79 5.16 -2.04
N THR A 120 -19.80 4.61 -2.71
CA THR A 120 -19.61 3.51 -3.66
C THR A 120 -18.82 3.94 -4.89
N ILE A 121 -19.03 5.16 -5.41
CA ILE A 121 -18.22 5.71 -6.49
C ILE A 121 -16.77 5.93 -6.04
N LEU A 122 -16.55 6.51 -4.87
CA LEU A 122 -15.20 6.74 -4.32
C LEU A 122 -14.46 5.42 -4.04
N ALA A 123 -15.16 4.40 -3.53
CA ALA A 123 -14.59 3.07 -3.32
C ALA A 123 -14.15 2.43 -4.65
N ARG A 124 -14.99 2.53 -5.69
CA ARG A 124 -14.64 2.05 -7.04
C ARG A 124 -13.48 2.84 -7.65
N GLU A 125 -13.39 4.14 -7.41
CA GLU A 125 -12.28 4.97 -7.87
C GLU A 125 -10.97 4.59 -7.16
N HIS A 126 -11.04 4.28 -5.86
CA HIS A 126 -9.91 3.79 -5.09
C HIS A 126 -9.43 2.41 -5.59
N GLU A 127 -10.33 1.43 -5.68
CA GLU A 127 -10.02 0.08 -6.21
C GLU A 127 -9.39 0.15 -7.61
N ARG A 128 -9.90 1.05 -8.47
CA ARG A 128 -9.35 1.23 -9.81
C ARG A 128 -7.97 1.87 -9.82
N GLY A 129 -7.70 2.76 -8.87
CA GLY A 129 -6.38 3.33 -8.65
C GLY A 129 -5.37 2.26 -8.26
N ASP A 130 -5.77 1.33 -7.37
CA ASP A 130 -4.91 0.22 -6.93
C ASP A 130 -4.60 -0.73 -8.10
N ASP A 131 -5.62 -1.14 -8.86
CA ASP A 131 -5.48 -1.94 -10.10
C ASP A 131 -4.47 -1.30 -11.07
N LEU A 132 -4.64 0.00 -11.32
CA LEU A 132 -3.77 0.73 -12.23
C LEU A 132 -2.34 0.78 -11.67
N GLY A 133 -2.18 0.95 -10.36
CA GLY A 133 -0.90 0.85 -9.65
C GLY A 133 -0.17 -0.45 -9.95
N PHE A 134 -0.83 -1.60 -9.79
CA PHE A 134 -0.26 -2.91 -10.11
C PHE A 134 0.15 -3.02 -11.59
N MET A 135 -0.70 -2.53 -12.49
CA MET A 135 -0.42 -2.56 -13.93
C MET A 135 0.79 -1.70 -14.31
N VAL A 136 0.95 -0.52 -13.69
CA VAL A 136 2.10 0.35 -13.91
C VAL A 136 3.38 -0.27 -13.39
N THR A 137 3.36 -0.88 -12.20
CA THR A 137 4.51 -1.61 -11.67
C THR A 137 4.94 -2.73 -12.62
N LEU A 138 3.98 -3.54 -13.10
CA LEU A 138 4.25 -4.65 -14.02
C LEU A 138 4.76 -4.16 -15.39
N ALA A 139 4.13 -3.13 -15.95
CA ALA A 139 4.53 -2.55 -17.23
C ALA A 139 5.91 -1.86 -17.16
N GLY A 140 6.25 -1.32 -15.98
CA GLY A 140 7.54 -0.69 -15.70
C GLY A 140 8.70 -1.68 -15.73
N LEU A 141 8.51 -2.93 -15.25
CA LEU A 141 9.58 -3.92 -15.11
C LEU A 141 10.38 -4.14 -16.40
N GLY A 142 9.72 -4.26 -17.55
CA GLY A 142 10.40 -4.57 -18.81
C GLY A 142 11.44 -3.51 -19.21
N PRO A 143 11.01 -2.26 -19.45
CA PRO A 143 11.91 -1.17 -19.84
C PRO A 143 12.93 -0.78 -18.76
N THR A 144 12.53 -0.76 -17.49
CA THR A 144 13.45 -0.39 -16.40
C THR A 144 14.54 -1.44 -16.23
N TRP A 145 14.19 -2.73 -16.35
CA TRP A 145 15.16 -3.82 -16.28
C TRP A 145 16.25 -3.71 -17.36
N TRP A 146 15.85 -3.50 -18.61
CA TRP A 146 16.79 -3.41 -19.73
C TRP A 146 17.77 -2.25 -19.57
N VAL A 147 17.28 -1.08 -19.13
CA VAL A 147 18.14 0.08 -18.91
C VAL A 147 19.04 -0.09 -17.68
N ASP A 148 18.51 -0.63 -16.58
CA ASP A 148 19.31 -0.87 -15.37
C ASP A 148 20.42 -1.91 -15.61
N TYR A 149 20.13 -2.93 -16.41
CA TYR A 149 21.10 -3.88 -16.93
C TYR A 149 22.21 -3.21 -17.78
N LEU A 150 21.84 -2.35 -18.73
CA LEU A 150 22.81 -1.57 -19.51
C LEU A 150 23.70 -0.72 -18.59
N LEU A 151 23.09 -0.06 -17.60
CA LEU A 151 23.79 0.73 -16.59
C LEU A 151 24.77 -0.14 -15.79
N HIS A 152 24.37 -1.31 -15.31
CA HIS A 152 25.23 -2.23 -14.55
C HIS A 152 26.46 -2.66 -15.35
N ARG A 153 26.31 -2.96 -16.65
CA ARG A 153 27.44 -3.29 -17.52
C ARG A 153 28.37 -2.10 -17.73
N ILE A 154 27.83 -0.90 -17.94
CA ILE A 154 28.62 0.33 -18.04
C ILE A 154 29.42 0.55 -16.75
N ILE A 155 28.81 0.35 -15.57
CA ILE A 155 29.46 0.49 -14.26
C ILE A 155 30.66 -0.46 -14.10
N VAL A 156 30.50 -1.71 -14.52
CA VAL A 156 31.58 -2.72 -14.49
C VAL A 156 32.61 -2.49 -15.59
N GLY A 157 32.27 -1.70 -16.61
CA GLY A 157 33.11 -1.37 -17.75
C GLY A 157 33.00 -2.37 -18.92
N LYS A 158 31.96 -3.20 -18.93
CA LYS A 158 31.73 -4.26 -19.92
C LYS A 158 30.79 -3.84 -21.04
N VAL A 159 31.12 -2.73 -21.68
CA VAL A 159 30.48 -2.38 -22.94
C VAL A 159 31.28 -3.08 -24.03
N GLY A 160 30.80 -4.23 -24.50
CA GLY A 160 31.25 -4.98 -25.69
C GLY A 160 32.76 -5.09 -25.93
N ALA A 161 33.32 -6.31 -25.89
CA ALA A 161 34.75 -6.60 -26.13
C ALA A 161 35.36 -6.11 -27.47
N GLY A 162 34.57 -5.48 -28.37
CA GLY A 162 35.04 -4.81 -29.60
C GLY A 162 34.66 -3.32 -29.73
N VAL A 163 33.94 -2.76 -28.75
CA VAL A 163 33.40 -1.39 -28.76
C VAL A 163 34.13 -0.61 -27.67
N GLY A 164 35.37 -0.23 -27.97
CA GLY A 164 36.30 0.35 -26.99
C GLY A 164 35.83 1.68 -26.39
N ALA A 165 36.62 2.20 -25.43
CA ALA A 165 36.40 3.47 -24.74
C ALA A 165 36.26 4.72 -25.65
N ASN A 166 36.42 4.56 -26.97
CA ASN A 166 36.32 5.62 -27.97
C ASN A 166 34.95 5.68 -28.67
N ASN A 167 34.08 4.69 -28.47
CA ASN A 167 32.80 4.65 -29.17
C ASN A 167 31.78 5.55 -28.46
N SER A 168 30.91 6.19 -29.23
CA SER A 168 29.86 7.04 -28.68
C SER A 168 28.84 6.19 -27.92
N PHE A 169 28.21 6.77 -26.89
CA PHE A 169 27.09 6.13 -26.20
C PHE A 169 25.96 5.71 -27.15
N ILE A 170 25.77 6.46 -28.25
CA ILE A 170 24.79 6.12 -29.28
C ILE A 170 25.19 4.83 -30.03
N ASP A 171 26.47 4.61 -30.28
CA ASP A 171 26.96 3.39 -30.94
C ASP A 171 26.72 2.16 -30.05
N ILE A 172 26.88 2.33 -28.73
CA ILE A 172 26.55 1.30 -27.74
C ILE A 172 25.05 0.99 -27.81
N LEU A 173 24.21 2.02 -27.76
CA LEU A 173 22.75 1.84 -27.71
C LEU A 173 22.21 1.25 -29.02
N THR A 174 22.74 1.69 -30.17
CA THR A 174 22.37 1.14 -31.48
C THR A 174 22.86 -0.31 -31.64
N TYR A 175 24.03 -0.65 -31.12
CA TYR A 175 24.51 -2.04 -31.08
C TYR A 175 23.58 -2.93 -30.24
N GLU A 176 23.25 -2.55 -29.01
CA GLU A 176 22.34 -3.29 -28.13
C GLU A 176 20.94 -3.44 -28.75
N TRP A 177 20.44 -2.35 -29.34
CA TRP A 177 19.17 -2.36 -30.06
C TRP A 177 19.22 -3.28 -31.29
N SER A 178 20.34 -3.31 -32.01
CA SER A 178 20.52 -4.19 -33.15
C SER A 178 20.55 -5.66 -32.72
N LEU A 179 21.17 -6.00 -31.58
CA LEU A 179 21.12 -7.37 -31.03
C LEU A 179 19.69 -7.78 -30.70
N LEU A 180 18.92 -6.87 -30.11
CA LEU A 180 17.52 -7.10 -29.77
C LEU A 180 16.64 -7.29 -31.01
N ARG A 181 16.87 -6.49 -32.06
CA ARG A 181 16.13 -6.58 -33.34
C ARG A 181 16.49 -7.83 -34.16
N HIS A 182 17.75 -8.25 -34.15
CA HIS A 182 18.23 -9.38 -34.95
C HIS A 182 18.20 -10.71 -34.19
N ALA A 183 17.66 -10.74 -32.98
CA ALA A 183 17.45 -11.96 -32.23
C ALA A 183 16.48 -12.89 -32.98
N SER A 184 17.02 -13.90 -33.65
CA SER A 184 16.26 -14.82 -34.51
C SER A 184 15.45 -15.87 -33.74
N SER A 185 15.69 -16.02 -32.44
CA SER A 185 15.01 -16.98 -31.56
C SER A 185 14.48 -16.29 -30.31
N LEU A 186 13.40 -16.83 -29.74
CA LEU A 186 12.86 -16.38 -28.45
C LEU A 186 13.91 -16.45 -27.33
N GLY A 187 14.77 -17.48 -27.36
CA GLY A 187 15.88 -17.62 -26.43
C GLY A 187 16.94 -16.53 -26.60
N GLY A 188 17.25 -16.16 -27.84
CA GLY A 188 18.14 -15.04 -28.15
C GLY A 188 17.55 -13.69 -27.74
N PHE A 189 16.24 -13.50 -27.94
CA PHE A 189 15.54 -12.29 -27.52
C PHE A 189 15.56 -12.15 -26.00
N TYR A 190 15.23 -13.24 -25.28
CA TYR A 190 15.34 -13.30 -23.83
C TYR A 190 16.76 -13.00 -23.34
N ALA A 191 17.76 -13.63 -23.95
CA ALA A 191 19.16 -13.47 -23.55
C ALA A 191 19.66 -12.03 -23.65
N VAL A 192 19.13 -11.26 -24.60
CA VAL A 192 19.50 -9.84 -24.82
C VAL A 192 18.61 -8.88 -24.03
N ALA A 193 17.29 -9.12 -24.01
CA ALA A 193 16.32 -8.20 -23.40
C ALA A 193 16.25 -8.33 -21.88
N TRP A 194 16.32 -9.56 -21.36
CA TRP A 194 16.06 -9.90 -19.96
C TRP A 194 17.03 -10.93 -19.38
N PRO A 195 18.35 -10.74 -19.51
CA PRO A 195 19.30 -11.63 -18.86
C PRO A 195 19.13 -11.55 -17.34
N GLY A 196 19.14 -12.71 -16.67
CA GLY A 196 19.01 -12.80 -15.22
C GLY A 196 17.60 -12.71 -14.66
N VAL A 197 16.59 -12.26 -15.44
CA VAL A 197 15.21 -12.08 -14.93
C VAL A 197 14.63 -13.36 -14.34
N ALA A 198 14.93 -14.54 -14.92
CA ALA A 198 14.39 -15.79 -14.41
C ALA A 198 14.92 -16.11 -13.01
N ALA A 199 16.24 -15.92 -12.79
CA ALA A 199 16.85 -16.11 -11.49
C ALA A 199 16.39 -15.05 -10.49
N ASP A 200 16.20 -13.80 -10.91
CA ASP A 200 15.73 -12.72 -10.04
C ASP A 200 14.27 -12.88 -9.61
N VAL A 201 13.38 -13.19 -10.56
CA VAL A 201 11.97 -13.47 -10.26
C VAL A 201 11.85 -14.70 -9.37
N THR A 202 12.68 -15.73 -9.60
CA THR A 202 12.72 -16.91 -8.71
C THR A 202 13.21 -16.53 -7.32
N TYR A 203 14.22 -15.67 -7.20
CA TYR A 203 14.68 -15.12 -5.92
C TYR A 203 13.56 -14.34 -5.22
N LEU A 204 12.88 -13.43 -5.92
CA LEU A 204 11.77 -12.64 -5.37
C LEU A 204 10.61 -13.52 -4.91
N LEU A 205 10.16 -14.47 -5.74
CA LEU A 205 9.10 -15.41 -5.38
C LEU A 205 9.48 -16.30 -4.20
N ALA A 206 10.72 -16.81 -4.18
CA ALA A 206 11.19 -17.62 -3.06
C ALA A 206 11.26 -16.77 -1.77
N ARG A 207 11.78 -15.54 -1.85
CA ARG A 207 11.85 -14.60 -0.73
C ARG A 207 10.47 -14.28 -0.19
N THR A 208 9.50 -13.92 -1.04
CA THR A 208 8.14 -13.55 -0.58
C THR A 208 7.40 -14.73 0.05
N VAL A 209 7.47 -15.92 -0.56
CA VAL A 209 6.84 -17.13 0.00
C VAL A 209 7.47 -17.53 1.33
N LEU A 210 8.80 -17.48 1.44
CA LEU A 210 9.51 -17.81 2.67
C LEU A 210 9.25 -16.77 3.76
N ALA A 211 9.24 -15.47 3.42
CA ALA A 211 8.90 -14.39 4.34
C ALA A 211 7.49 -14.55 4.91
N ALA A 212 6.49 -14.78 4.05
CA ALA A 212 5.11 -15.03 4.46
C ALA A 212 5.01 -16.29 5.37
N GLY A 213 5.80 -17.33 5.07
CA GLY A 213 5.91 -18.52 5.91
C GLY A 213 6.48 -18.21 7.31
N VAL A 214 7.50 -17.36 7.39
CA VAL A 214 8.12 -16.92 8.65
C VAL A 214 7.13 -16.09 9.47
N GLU A 215 6.46 -15.12 8.86
CA GLU A 215 5.44 -14.29 9.52
C GLU A 215 4.27 -15.14 10.06
N HIS A 216 3.82 -16.11 9.28
CA HIS A 216 2.77 -17.04 9.71
C HIS A 216 3.25 -17.93 10.88
N GLY A 217 4.48 -18.45 10.79
CA GLY A 217 5.09 -19.24 11.87
C GLY A 217 5.27 -18.45 13.16
N ILE A 218 5.63 -17.18 13.06
CA ILE A 218 5.75 -16.25 14.19
C ILE A 218 4.39 -15.98 14.79
N SER A 219 3.38 -15.70 13.98
CA SER A 219 2.00 -15.48 14.44
C SER A 219 1.47 -16.71 15.19
N TYR A 220 1.78 -17.91 14.70
CA TYR A 220 1.47 -19.15 15.38
C TYR A 220 2.22 -19.28 16.72
N LEU A 221 3.51 -18.96 16.76
CA LEU A 221 4.30 -18.99 18.00
C LEU A 221 3.81 -17.97 19.03
N GLN A 222 3.41 -16.77 18.61
CA GLN A 222 2.77 -15.78 19.47
C GLN A 222 1.50 -16.32 20.11
N ASN A 223 0.66 -16.98 19.32
CA ASN A 223 -0.57 -17.59 19.80
C ASN A 223 -0.29 -18.73 20.77
N LEU A 224 0.76 -19.52 20.54
CA LEU A 224 1.18 -20.60 21.41
C LEU A 224 1.71 -20.07 22.76
N VAL A 225 2.54 -19.02 22.74
CA VAL A 225 3.03 -18.34 23.95
C VAL A 225 1.86 -17.77 24.76
N ARG A 226 0.84 -17.20 24.10
CA ARG A 226 -0.38 -16.73 24.77
C ARG A 226 -1.17 -17.87 25.42
N ARG A 227 -1.24 -19.05 24.77
CA ARG A 227 -1.93 -20.24 25.30
C ARG A 227 -1.20 -20.90 26.47
N LEU A 228 0.13 -20.83 26.52
CA LEU A 228 0.93 -21.43 27.59
C LEU A 228 0.85 -20.68 28.94
N GLY A 229 0.11 -19.56 29.01
CA GLY A 229 -0.18 -18.89 30.29
C GLY A 229 1.04 -18.23 30.95
N PHE A 230 2.05 -17.81 30.17
CA PHE A 230 3.21 -17.10 30.71
C PHE A 230 2.81 -15.79 31.41
N SER A 231 3.60 -15.39 32.41
CA SER A 231 3.42 -14.13 33.12
C SER A 231 3.42 -12.93 32.16
N LYS A 232 2.57 -11.94 32.42
CA LYS A 232 2.42 -10.71 31.59
C LYS A 232 3.76 -10.02 31.31
N ARG A 233 4.70 -10.06 32.25
CA ARG A 233 6.04 -9.46 32.10
C ARG A 233 6.92 -10.24 31.10
N THR A 234 6.89 -11.57 31.14
CA THR A 234 7.62 -12.42 30.20
C THR A 234 6.99 -12.40 28.82
N THR A 235 5.66 -12.41 28.73
CA THR A 235 4.94 -12.29 27.45
C THR A 235 5.25 -10.96 26.77
N LYS A 236 5.30 -9.85 27.52
CA LYS A 236 5.70 -8.54 26.98
C LYS A 236 7.14 -8.55 26.46
N ARG A 237 8.11 -9.09 27.21
CA ARG A 237 9.52 -9.19 26.76
C ARG A 237 9.69 -10.10 25.53
N LEU A 238 8.94 -11.21 25.47
CA LEU A 238 8.93 -12.12 24.34
C LEU A 238 8.36 -11.44 23.08
N HIS A 239 7.24 -10.75 23.23
CA HIS A 239 6.54 -10.13 22.12
C HIS A 239 7.23 -8.86 21.60
N ASP A 240 7.64 -7.96 22.50
CA ASP A 240 8.16 -6.65 22.11
C ASP A 240 9.65 -6.70 21.74
N GLY A 241 10.38 -7.76 22.09
CA GLY A 241 11.84 -7.83 21.90
C GLY A 241 12.33 -9.10 21.24
N LEU A 242 12.16 -10.26 21.89
CA LEU A 242 12.79 -11.50 21.43
C LEU A 242 12.25 -11.96 20.06
N LEU A 243 10.94 -11.91 19.87
CA LEU A 243 10.31 -12.51 18.71
C LEU A 243 10.55 -11.71 17.41
N PRO A 244 10.47 -10.36 17.38
CA PRO A 244 10.91 -9.58 16.23
C PRO A 244 12.40 -9.81 15.92
N PHE A 245 13.25 -9.87 16.95
CA PHE A 245 14.68 -10.13 16.76
C PHE A 245 14.94 -11.51 16.13
N VAL A 246 14.22 -12.55 16.56
CA VAL A 246 14.29 -13.89 15.96
C VAL A 246 13.78 -13.85 14.51
N CYS A 247 12.72 -13.10 14.22
CA CYS A 247 12.23 -12.87 12.86
C CYS A 247 13.35 -12.33 11.96
N GLU A 248 13.98 -11.24 12.39
CA GLU A 248 15.06 -10.58 11.65
C GLU A 248 16.25 -11.51 11.40
N ILE A 249 16.64 -12.31 12.40
CA ILE A 249 17.70 -13.32 12.22
C ILE A 249 17.30 -14.36 11.18
N ILE A 250 16.06 -14.86 11.23
CA ILE A 250 15.59 -15.86 10.27
C ILE A 250 15.54 -15.24 8.86
N MET A 251 15.00 -14.04 8.73
CA MET A 251 14.92 -13.30 7.47
C MET A 251 16.32 -13.05 6.88
N PHE A 252 17.27 -12.60 7.71
CA PHE A 252 18.66 -12.44 7.29
C PHE A 252 19.32 -13.78 6.89
N GLY A 253 19.01 -14.86 7.62
CA GLY A 253 19.45 -16.20 7.27
C GLY A 253 18.89 -16.70 5.94
N LEU A 254 17.63 -16.38 5.65
CA LEU A 254 16.99 -16.66 4.36
C LEU A 254 17.65 -15.87 3.22
N GLU A 255 17.99 -14.60 3.44
CA GLU A 255 18.74 -13.81 2.46
C GLU A 255 20.10 -14.42 2.14
N ILE A 256 20.85 -14.85 3.16
CA ILE A 256 22.12 -15.56 2.97
C ILE A 256 21.94 -16.85 2.16
N TRP A 257 20.83 -17.58 2.40
CA TRP A 257 20.55 -18.83 1.70
C TRP A 257 20.15 -18.62 0.23
N LEU A 258 19.37 -17.58 -0.06
CA LEU A 258 18.91 -17.22 -1.41
C LEU A 258 19.98 -16.45 -2.22
N LEU A 259 21.02 -15.98 -1.55
CA LEU A 259 22.11 -15.19 -2.12
C LEU A 259 22.73 -15.77 -3.41
N PRO A 260 22.90 -17.09 -3.59
CA PRO A 260 23.42 -17.65 -4.83
C PRO A 260 22.53 -17.37 -6.05
N LEU A 261 21.19 -17.37 -5.90
CA LEU A 261 20.25 -17.03 -6.98
C LEU A 261 20.44 -15.58 -7.41
N LYS A 262 20.58 -14.69 -6.44
CA LYS A 262 20.79 -13.27 -6.69
C LYS A 262 22.11 -13.00 -7.39
N GLN A 263 23.21 -13.62 -6.97
CA GLN A 263 24.49 -13.48 -7.68
C GLN A 263 24.43 -14.05 -9.08
N TRP A 264 23.73 -15.17 -9.28
CA TRP A 264 23.53 -15.73 -10.61
C TRP A 264 22.83 -14.72 -11.52
N SER A 265 21.74 -14.11 -11.04
CA SER A 265 21.02 -13.04 -11.74
C SER A 265 21.96 -11.87 -12.08
N VAL A 266 22.69 -11.33 -11.10
CA VAL A 266 23.63 -10.22 -11.32
C VAL A 266 24.72 -10.57 -12.33
N LEU A 267 25.29 -11.78 -12.27
CA LEU A 267 26.35 -12.17 -13.19
C LEU A 267 25.83 -12.39 -14.63
N GLN A 268 24.60 -12.86 -14.78
CA GLN A 268 23.92 -12.89 -16.08
C GLN A 268 23.63 -11.48 -16.59
N GLN A 269 23.17 -10.58 -15.72
CA GLN A 269 23.02 -9.15 -16.02
C GLN A 269 24.36 -8.45 -16.34
N LEU A 270 25.51 -9.03 -16.00
CA LEU A 270 26.79 -8.48 -16.39
C LEU A 270 27.35 -9.08 -17.68
N HIS A 271 26.61 -10.01 -18.31
CA HIS A 271 27.09 -10.82 -19.43
C HIS A 271 28.40 -11.56 -19.14
N ILE A 272 28.68 -11.82 -17.86
CA ILE A 272 29.81 -12.65 -17.45
C ILE A 272 29.44 -14.12 -17.63
N LEU A 273 28.21 -14.47 -17.24
CA LEU A 273 27.60 -15.76 -17.51
C LEU A 273 26.64 -15.68 -18.70
N PRO A 274 26.48 -16.78 -19.45
CA PRO A 274 25.46 -16.87 -20.47
C PRO A 274 24.06 -16.79 -19.85
N ALA A 275 23.09 -16.27 -20.61
CA ALA A 275 21.69 -16.21 -20.17
C ALA A 275 21.05 -17.59 -19.98
N VAL A 276 21.63 -18.64 -20.57
CA VAL A 276 21.23 -20.04 -20.39
C VAL A 276 22.41 -20.79 -19.76
N PRO A 277 22.22 -21.50 -18.64
CA PRO A 277 20.94 -21.89 -18.02
C PRO A 277 20.23 -20.77 -17.25
N LEU A 278 18.89 -20.80 -17.24
CA LEU A 278 18.04 -19.78 -16.59
C LEU A 278 18.23 -19.73 -15.06
N LEU A 279 18.53 -20.87 -14.45
CA LEU A 279 18.71 -21.03 -13.01
C LEU A 279 20.09 -21.63 -12.72
N PRO A 280 20.68 -21.30 -11.55
CA PRO A 280 21.93 -21.91 -11.13
C PRO A 280 21.76 -23.43 -10.97
N PRO A 281 22.73 -24.24 -11.39
CA PRO A 281 22.70 -25.67 -11.13
C PRO A 281 22.77 -25.93 -9.62
N ARG A 282 22.14 -27.02 -9.16
CA ARG A 282 22.02 -27.37 -7.71
C ARG A 282 23.38 -27.40 -6.98
N GLN A 283 24.45 -27.73 -7.71
CA GLN A 283 25.84 -27.74 -7.23
C GLN A 283 26.30 -26.41 -6.63
N VAL A 284 25.74 -25.29 -7.10
CA VAL A 284 26.10 -23.93 -6.68
C VAL A 284 25.68 -23.64 -5.23
N PHE A 285 24.68 -24.36 -4.70
CA PHE A 285 24.15 -24.15 -3.36
C PHE A 285 24.87 -24.98 -2.27
N TYR A 286 25.59 -26.05 -2.65
CA TYR A 286 26.20 -26.94 -1.67
C TYR A 286 27.55 -26.41 -1.21
N ARG A 287 27.64 -25.98 0.06
CA ARG A 287 28.86 -25.39 0.66
C ARG A 287 30.17 -26.17 0.39
N HIS A 288 30.12 -27.49 0.34
CA HIS A 288 31.31 -28.35 0.23
C HIS A 288 31.73 -28.68 -1.21
N ASP A 289 30.93 -28.33 -2.21
CA ASP A 289 31.30 -28.53 -3.61
C ASP A 289 32.33 -27.46 -4.02
N PRO A 290 33.45 -27.80 -4.68
CA PRO A 290 34.35 -26.80 -5.27
C PRO A 290 33.63 -25.81 -6.21
N ARG A 291 32.50 -26.21 -6.80
CA ARG A 291 31.61 -25.42 -7.66
C ARG A 291 30.60 -24.54 -6.92
N SER A 292 30.66 -24.49 -5.59
CA SER A 292 29.79 -23.65 -4.77
C SER A 292 30.15 -22.17 -4.89
N PHE A 293 29.12 -21.31 -4.94
CA PHE A 293 29.32 -19.86 -4.81
C PHE A 293 29.89 -19.46 -3.46
N SER A 294 29.66 -20.25 -2.40
CA SER A 294 30.24 -19.97 -1.09
C SER A 294 31.77 -19.90 -1.08
N ASN A 295 32.44 -20.52 -2.06
CA ASN A 295 33.90 -20.60 -2.08
C ASN A 295 34.57 -19.30 -2.51
N TRP A 296 33.91 -18.47 -3.33
CA TRP A 296 34.46 -17.19 -3.79
C TRP A 296 33.71 -15.99 -3.21
N MET A 297 32.42 -16.13 -2.92
CA MET A 297 31.57 -15.01 -2.58
C MET A 297 31.86 -14.39 -1.20
N TRP A 298 32.39 -15.20 -0.28
CA TRP A 298 32.81 -14.77 1.05
C TRP A 298 34.30 -14.40 1.12
N LEU A 299 35.05 -14.60 0.05
CA LEU A 299 36.44 -14.18 0.01
C LEU A 299 36.48 -12.64 0.01
N PRO A 300 37.37 -12.03 0.82
CA PRO A 300 37.48 -10.59 0.84
C PRO A 300 37.88 -10.07 -0.54
N ALA A 301 37.10 -9.12 -1.05
CA ALA A 301 37.52 -8.40 -2.26
C ALA A 301 38.78 -7.56 -2.01
N PHE A 302 39.06 -7.23 -0.73
CA PHE A 302 40.18 -6.39 -0.30
C PHE A 302 41.00 -7.08 0.80
N SER A 303 42.27 -7.38 0.52
CA SER A 303 43.19 -8.00 1.48
C SER A 303 43.69 -7.07 2.60
N ARG A 304 43.40 -5.75 2.51
CA ARG A 304 43.99 -4.73 3.40
C ARG A 304 43.19 -4.44 4.68
N PHE A 305 41.90 -4.76 4.74
CA PHE A 305 41.05 -4.44 5.89
C PHE A 305 40.70 -5.69 6.70
N THR A 306 41.57 -6.07 7.63
CA THR A 306 41.43 -7.29 8.44
C THR A 306 40.16 -7.32 9.31
N MET A 307 39.71 -6.18 9.85
CA MET A 307 38.48 -6.12 10.67
C MET A 307 37.17 -6.17 9.86
N PHE A 308 37.18 -5.73 8.59
CA PHE A 308 35.99 -5.69 7.73
C PHE A 308 36.01 -6.73 6.62
N THR A 309 36.92 -7.70 6.70
CA THR A 309 37.20 -8.72 5.68
C THR A 309 35.93 -9.34 5.09
N TYR A 310 34.98 -9.75 5.94
CA TYR A 310 33.72 -10.37 5.49
C TYR A 310 32.65 -9.37 5.03
N ALA A 311 32.55 -8.20 5.65
CA ALA A 311 31.64 -7.13 5.20
C ALA A 311 32.05 -6.59 3.81
N CYS A 312 33.34 -6.66 3.52
CA CYS A 312 33.96 -6.28 2.26
C CYS A 312 34.04 -7.43 1.23
N SER A 313 33.48 -8.60 1.53
CA SER A 313 33.32 -9.67 0.55
C SER A 313 32.20 -9.32 -0.44
N PRO A 314 32.19 -9.86 -1.67
CA PRO A 314 31.06 -9.71 -2.57
C PRO A 314 29.71 -9.99 -1.90
N ALA A 315 29.64 -11.05 -1.07
CA ALA A 315 28.45 -11.37 -0.30
C ALA A 315 28.05 -10.33 0.74
N GLY A 316 29.00 -9.92 1.57
CA GLY A 316 28.75 -8.89 2.57
C GLY A 316 28.29 -7.58 1.95
N MET A 317 28.91 -7.20 0.83
CA MET A 317 28.55 -5.98 0.10
C MET A 317 27.17 -6.07 -0.55
N THR A 318 26.80 -7.21 -1.12
CA THR A 318 25.46 -7.40 -1.71
C THR A 318 24.38 -7.42 -0.65
N LEU A 319 24.61 -8.10 0.49
CA LEU A 319 23.67 -8.10 1.61
C LEU A 319 23.52 -6.69 2.21
N LEU A 320 24.62 -5.95 2.32
CA LEU A 320 24.57 -4.56 2.76
C LEU A 320 23.87 -3.66 1.73
N ALA A 321 24.04 -3.91 0.43
CA ALA A 321 23.31 -3.21 -0.63
C ALA A 321 21.81 -3.43 -0.49
N ASP A 322 21.44 -4.69 -0.31
CA ASP A 322 20.05 -5.12 -0.20
C ASP A 322 19.38 -4.55 1.03
N PHE A 323 20.09 -4.55 2.16
CA PHE A 323 19.64 -3.94 3.40
C PHE A 323 19.45 -2.42 3.25
N LEU A 324 20.33 -1.74 2.51
CA LEU A 324 20.22 -0.31 2.23
C LEU A 324 19.14 0.00 1.18
N SER A 325 18.86 -0.90 0.23
CA SER A 325 17.84 -0.71 -0.80
C SER A 325 16.44 -1.11 -0.35
N SER A 326 16.30 -2.13 0.50
CA SER A 326 15.00 -2.54 1.07
C SER A 326 14.38 -1.46 1.96
N TYR A 327 15.16 -0.47 2.37
CA TYR A 327 14.69 0.76 3.00
C TYR A 327 13.71 1.56 2.11
N ASN A 328 13.80 1.41 0.78
CA ASN A 328 13.19 2.34 -0.17
C ASN A 328 11.88 1.83 -0.80
N ASP A 329 11.65 0.52 -0.87
CA ASP A 329 10.59 -0.04 -1.70
C ASP A 329 9.30 -0.43 -0.96
N ASP A 330 9.30 -0.61 0.36
CA ASP A 330 8.07 -1.00 1.06
C ASP A 330 8.14 -0.69 2.57
N PHE A 331 7.19 0.12 3.01
CA PHE A 331 6.78 0.32 4.41
C PHE A 331 7.75 1.00 5.39
N ALA A 332 7.19 1.95 6.13
CA ALA A 332 7.79 2.71 7.21
C ALA A 332 8.20 1.88 8.46
N ASP A 333 8.42 0.57 8.32
CA ASP A 333 8.44 -0.40 9.43
C ASP A 333 9.63 -1.37 9.45
N ALA A 334 10.68 -1.22 8.63
CA ALA A 334 11.91 -2.04 8.77
C ALA A 334 12.82 -1.54 9.93
N PRO A 335 12.96 -2.28 11.05
CA PRO A 335 13.34 -1.72 12.35
C PRO A 335 14.78 -1.17 12.47
N ILE A 336 15.77 -1.69 11.74
CA ILE A 336 17.19 -1.51 12.11
C ILE A 336 17.78 -0.16 11.63
N LEU A 337 17.33 0.38 10.49
CA LEU A 337 17.72 1.72 10.00
C LEU A 337 16.74 2.82 10.41
N HIS A 338 15.50 2.45 10.69
CA HIS A 338 14.55 3.31 11.39
C HIS A 338 14.99 3.67 12.82
N GLU A 339 15.90 2.87 13.41
CA GLU A 339 16.66 3.20 14.62
C GLU A 339 17.89 4.09 14.37
N LEU A 340 18.43 4.11 13.15
CA LEU A 340 19.63 4.89 12.81
C LEU A 340 19.32 6.37 12.54
N THR A 341 18.08 6.70 12.15
CA THR A 341 17.66 8.09 11.88
C THR A 341 16.27 8.38 12.41
N ASP A 342 16.09 9.55 13.03
CA ASP A 342 14.79 10.02 13.54
C ASP A 342 13.89 10.55 12.40
N PHE A 343 14.46 10.82 11.21
CA PHE A 343 13.73 11.36 10.09
C PHE A 343 12.86 10.29 9.40
N ARG A 344 11.58 10.62 9.19
CA ARG A 344 10.62 9.82 8.41
C ARG A 344 10.22 10.60 7.17
N TYR A 345 10.23 9.93 6.01
CA TYR A 345 9.64 10.52 4.82
C TYR A 345 8.15 10.74 5.06
N PRO A 346 7.66 11.98 4.97
CA PRO A 346 6.24 12.20 5.08
C PRO A 346 5.56 11.58 3.86
N GLU A 347 4.45 10.90 4.12
CA GLU A 347 3.54 10.46 3.07
C GLU A 347 3.05 11.70 2.33
N ILE A 348 2.88 11.58 1.01
CA ILE A 348 2.44 12.66 0.13
C ILE A 348 1.10 13.24 0.59
N ASN A 349 0.28 12.40 1.24
CA ASN A 349 -1.07 12.71 1.69
C ASN A 349 -1.15 13.11 3.17
N SER A 350 -0.05 12.99 3.93
CA SER A 350 -0.06 13.35 5.34
C SER A 350 -0.07 14.88 5.45
N ALA A 351 -1.15 15.43 6.04
CA ALA A 351 -1.35 16.87 6.26
C ALA A 351 -0.39 17.47 7.32
N PHE A 352 0.79 16.87 7.49
CA PHE A 352 1.67 17.16 8.62
C PHE A 352 2.59 18.35 8.35
N ARG A 353 2.88 19.05 9.46
CA ARG A 353 3.88 20.10 9.56
C ARG A 353 5.15 19.70 8.79
N PRO A 354 5.82 20.66 8.12
CA PRO A 354 7.07 20.39 7.43
C PRO A 354 8.01 19.64 8.39
N PRO A 355 8.60 18.51 7.97
CA PRO A 355 9.40 17.70 8.86
C PRO A 355 10.57 18.56 9.36
N GLN A 356 10.86 18.48 10.66
CA GLN A 356 11.96 19.24 11.25
C GLN A 356 13.27 18.80 10.60
N SER A 357 14.10 19.75 10.18
CA SER A 357 15.39 19.43 9.59
C SER A 357 16.33 18.88 10.68
N PRO A 358 16.73 17.59 10.62
CA PRO A 358 17.70 17.06 11.57
C PRO A 358 19.06 17.75 11.38
N SER A 359 19.82 17.85 12.47
CA SER A 359 21.18 18.40 12.43
C SER A 359 22.16 17.37 11.88
N ILE A 360 23.03 17.77 10.96
CA ILE A 360 24.10 16.92 10.40
C ILE A 360 25.00 16.31 11.47
N SER A 361 25.19 17.00 12.60
CA SER A 361 26.04 16.54 13.70
C SER A 361 25.42 15.43 14.54
N ARG A 362 24.08 15.36 14.60
CA ARG A 362 23.34 14.39 15.43
C ARG A 362 22.82 13.22 14.60
N ASP A 363 22.34 13.51 13.39
CA ASP A 363 21.75 12.52 12.50
C ASP A 363 22.15 12.87 11.04
N PRO A 364 23.35 12.45 10.60
CA PRO A 364 23.83 12.76 9.25
C PRO A 364 23.03 12.05 8.16
N ALA A 365 22.51 10.84 8.45
CA ALA A 365 21.70 10.09 7.51
C ALA A 365 20.30 10.71 7.39
N GLY A 366 19.64 11.05 8.51
CA GLY A 366 18.40 11.82 8.50
C GLY A 366 18.55 13.18 7.83
N TRP A 367 19.70 13.85 8.00
CA TRP A 367 20.00 15.09 7.29
C TRP A 367 20.07 14.88 5.77
N LEU A 368 20.74 13.81 5.32
CA LEU A 368 20.81 13.46 3.91
C LEU A 368 19.41 13.15 3.36
N LEU A 369 18.63 12.32 4.04
CA LEU A 369 17.26 11.99 3.65
C LEU A 369 16.36 13.23 3.60
N HIS A 370 16.49 14.15 4.57
CA HIS A 370 15.81 15.44 4.54
C HIS A 370 16.24 16.29 3.33
N LYS A 371 17.52 16.26 2.93
CA LYS A 371 17.97 16.93 1.71
C LYS A 371 17.37 16.30 0.45
N LEU A 372 17.34 14.97 0.35
CA LEU A 372 16.69 14.27 -0.76
C LEU A 372 15.19 14.61 -0.82
N TYR A 373 14.50 14.56 0.31
CA TYR A 373 13.11 15.02 0.45
C TYR A 373 12.92 16.46 -0.03
N SER A 374 13.82 17.38 0.32
CA SER A 374 13.72 18.77 -0.13
C SER A 374 13.89 18.94 -1.64
N VAL A 375 14.69 18.07 -2.28
CA VAL A 375 14.83 18.02 -3.74
C VAL A 375 13.55 17.47 -4.36
N ARG A 376 13.01 16.36 -3.83
CA ARG A 376 11.71 15.80 -4.22
C ARG A 376 10.60 16.85 -4.15
N GLU A 377 10.47 17.54 -3.03
CA GLU A 377 9.43 18.56 -2.82
C GLU A 377 9.55 19.71 -3.85
N ARG A 378 10.77 20.16 -4.14
CA ARG A 378 11.00 21.17 -5.18
C ARG A 378 10.68 20.66 -6.58
N ALA A 379 11.06 19.43 -6.90
CA ALA A 379 10.76 18.81 -8.18
C ALA A 379 9.24 18.65 -8.36
N MET A 380 8.53 18.12 -7.37
CA MET A 380 7.07 18.01 -7.36
C MET A 380 6.38 19.37 -7.59
N ARG A 381 6.84 20.41 -6.88
CA ARG A 381 6.35 21.79 -7.09
C ARG A 381 6.60 22.30 -8.51
N TRP A 382 7.77 22.00 -9.07
CA TRP A 382 8.14 22.40 -10.43
C TRP A 382 7.24 21.74 -11.47
N PHE A 383 6.85 20.49 -11.24
CA PHE A 383 5.86 19.79 -12.06
C PHE A 383 4.41 20.21 -11.79
N GLY A 384 4.17 21.20 -10.93
CA GLY A 384 2.84 21.75 -10.65
C GLY A 384 2.07 21.06 -9.52
N TRP A 385 2.63 20.00 -8.92
CA TRP A 385 2.07 19.39 -7.70
C TRP A 385 2.45 20.22 -6.49
N LYS A 386 1.58 21.16 -6.14
CA LYS A 386 1.65 21.85 -4.85
C LYS A 386 1.13 20.91 -3.77
N ILE A 387 2.04 20.39 -2.95
CA ILE A 387 1.70 19.86 -1.63
C ILE A 387 1.27 21.08 -0.81
N GLU A 388 -0.02 21.43 -0.87
CA GLU A 388 -0.56 22.54 -0.09
C GLU A 388 -0.43 22.18 1.40
N ARG A 389 0.30 23.02 2.14
CA ARG A 389 0.32 23.00 3.61
C ARG A 389 -1.04 23.50 4.09
N ASN A 390 -2.07 22.68 3.96
CA ASN A 390 -3.38 23.05 4.47
C ASN A 390 -3.39 22.81 5.97
N ASP A 391 -3.80 23.85 6.72
CA ASP A 391 -3.95 23.76 8.16
C ASP A 391 -4.92 22.62 8.49
N PRO A 392 -4.57 21.73 9.43
CA PRO A 392 -5.35 20.52 9.72
C PRO A 392 -6.77 20.81 10.20
N ILE A 393 -7.03 22.04 10.66
CA ILE A 393 -8.33 22.48 11.17
C ILE A 393 -9.35 22.63 10.04
N LEU A 394 -8.92 22.98 8.83
CA LEU A 394 -9.82 23.17 7.68
C LEU A 394 -10.19 21.87 6.97
N TYR A 395 -9.47 20.76 7.23
CA TYR A 395 -9.71 19.49 6.53
C TYR A 395 -10.84 18.66 7.15
N LEU A 396 -11.03 18.70 8.49
CA LEU A 396 -12.16 18.04 9.14
C LEU A 396 -13.48 18.77 8.83
N ASP A 397 -13.49 20.09 8.92
CA ASP A 397 -14.67 20.93 8.64
C ASP A 397 -15.12 20.77 7.19
N ARG A 398 -14.18 20.75 6.24
CA ARG A 398 -14.51 20.65 4.81
C ARG A 398 -14.95 19.25 4.38
N TYR A 399 -14.56 18.20 5.11
CA TYR A 399 -15.08 16.85 4.88
C TYR A 399 -16.52 16.72 5.40
N GLU A 400 -16.89 17.44 6.46
CA GLU A 400 -18.26 17.53 6.96
C GLU A 400 -19.15 18.42 6.07
N ASP A 401 -18.62 19.54 5.54
CA ASP A 401 -19.32 20.40 4.58
C ASP A 401 -19.57 19.71 3.22
N ASP A 402 -18.68 18.80 2.80
CA ASP A 402 -18.88 17.97 1.60
C ASP A 402 -20.00 16.91 1.78
N ILE A 403 -20.39 16.62 3.02
CA ILE A 403 -21.41 15.61 3.40
C ILE A 403 -22.79 16.26 3.60
N ASN A 404 -22.84 17.57 3.82
CA ASN A 404 -24.05 18.40 3.90
C ASN A 404 -23.94 19.58 2.93
N PRO A 405 -24.33 19.45 1.65
CA PRO A 405 -24.86 20.62 0.98
C PRO A 405 -26.14 20.96 1.74
N GLU A 406 -26.11 21.94 2.65
CA GLU A 406 -27.35 22.53 3.15
C GLU A 406 -28.23 22.81 1.93
N PRO A 407 -29.49 22.33 1.89
CA PRO A 407 -30.41 22.76 0.87
C PRO A 407 -30.46 24.27 0.99
N ALA A 408 -29.93 24.96 -0.03
CA ALA A 408 -30.01 26.40 -0.11
C ALA A 408 -31.48 26.76 0.11
N ASP A 409 -31.76 27.42 1.22
CA ASP A 409 -33.09 27.88 1.55
C ASP A 409 -33.63 28.60 0.32
N ASP A 410 -34.72 28.08 -0.27
CA ASP A 410 -35.28 28.48 -1.57
C ASP A 410 -35.66 29.97 -1.65
N LYS A 411 -35.50 30.72 -0.56
CA LYS A 411 -35.75 32.17 -0.48
C LYS A 411 -34.55 33.04 -0.85
N GLN A 412 -33.37 32.49 -1.13
CA GLN A 412 -32.21 33.25 -1.64
C GLN A 412 -31.80 32.91 -3.09
N SER A 413 -32.59 32.13 -3.83
CA SER A 413 -32.23 31.59 -5.16
C SER A 413 -32.24 32.59 -6.33
N ASN A 414 -32.63 33.86 -6.13
CA ASN A 414 -32.67 34.84 -7.23
C ASN A 414 -31.43 35.73 -7.35
N ASN A 415 -30.42 35.59 -6.48
CA ASN A 415 -29.20 36.41 -6.56
C ASN A 415 -27.89 35.63 -6.71
N TRP A 416 -27.95 34.32 -6.97
CA TRP A 416 -26.76 33.45 -7.10
C TRP A 416 -26.18 33.39 -8.52
N LYS A 417 -26.56 34.32 -9.40
CA LYS A 417 -26.02 34.41 -10.78
C LYS A 417 -24.64 35.05 -10.88
N ALA A 418 -23.97 35.35 -9.77
CA ALA A 418 -22.66 35.97 -9.78
C ALA A 418 -21.83 35.48 -8.57
N ASP A 419 -21.35 34.23 -8.65
CA ASP A 419 -20.02 33.84 -8.12
C ASP A 419 -19.65 32.38 -8.45
N GLU A 420 -20.00 31.91 -9.65
CA GLU A 420 -19.42 30.67 -10.22
C GLU A 420 -17.89 30.75 -10.42
N THR A 421 -17.30 31.94 -10.26
CA THR A 421 -15.86 32.17 -10.30
C THR A 421 -15.14 31.88 -8.98
N THR A 422 -15.85 31.77 -7.86
CA THR A 422 -15.23 31.75 -6.52
C THR A 422 -15.22 30.35 -5.89
N PHE A 423 -16.08 29.42 -6.36
CA PHE A 423 -16.01 27.98 -6.02
C PHE A 423 -15.00 27.22 -6.91
N GLN A 424 -13.93 27.88 -7.33
CA GLN A 424 -12.73 27.24 -7.92
C GLN A 424 -11.71 26.82 -6.85
N GLY A 425 -12.15 26.63 -5.60
CA GLY A 425 -11.40 25.83 -4.65
C GLY A 425 -11.35 24.41 -5.21
N ARG A 426 -10.27 24.07 -5.94
CA ARG A 426 -9.97 22.71 -6.40
C ARG A 426 -9.86 21.80 -5.19
N VAL A 427 -10.97 21.28 -4.69
CA VAL A 427 -10.98 20.25 -3.65
C VAL A 427 -10.42 18.99 -4.31
N GLN A 428 -9.17 18.67 -3.96
CA GLN A 428 -8.49 17.49 -4.45
C GLN A 428 -9.24 16.25 -3.93
N ARG A 429 -9.78 15.44 -4.84
CA ARG A 429 -10.39 14.15 -4.48
C ARG A 429 -9.29 13.24 -3.95
N SER A 430 -9.41 12.79 -2.70
CA SER A 430 -8.40 11.92 -2.07
C SER A 430 -8.62 10.45 -2.39
N THR A 431 -8.59 10.09 -3.67
CA THR A 431 -8.72 8.70 -4.14
C THR A 431 -7.35 8.17 -4.57
N ALA A 432 -7.15 6.84 -4.54
CA ALA A 432 -5.89 6.24 -4.99
C ALA A 432 -5.57 6.62 -6.44
N LEU A 433 -6.59 6.67 -7.30
CA LEU A 433 -6.45 7.07 -8.70
C LEU A 433 -5.93 8.52 -8.86
N ALA A 434 -6.44 9.46 -8.07
CA ALA A 434 -5.98 10.85 -8.09
C ALA A 434 -4.55 11.01 -7.55
N HIS A 435 -4.18 10.22 -6.54
CA HIS A 435 -2.84 10.24 -5.94
C HIS A 435 -1.80 9.39 -6.68
N MET A 436 -2.23 8.54 -7.61
CA MET A 436 -1.33 7.60 -8.25
C MET A 436 -0.18 8.28 -9.00
N THR A 437 -0.47 9.29 -9.81
CA THR A 437 0.57 10.02 -10.56
C THR A 437 1.59 10.70 -9.64
N PRO A 438 1.18 11.52 -8.66
CA PRO A 438 2.15 12.15 -7.76
C PRO A 438 2.93 11.12 -6.93
N THR A 439 2.32 10.00 -6.56
CA THR A 439 3.03 8.90 -5.87
C THR A 439 4.10 8.27 -6.76
N VAL A 440 3.76 7.88 -7.99
CA VAL A 440 4.73 7.29 -8.94
C VAL A 440 5.84 8.28 -9.25
N LEU A 441 5.52 9.56 -9.46
CA LEU A 441 6.54 10.59 -9.70
C LEU A 441 7.47 10.76 -8.50
N ALA A 442 6.93 10.84 -7.28
CA ALA A 442 7.73 10.95 -6.06
C ALA A 442 8.65 9.73 -5.89
N GLN A 443 8.13 8.52 -6.08
CA GLN A 443 8.90 7.28 -6.04
C GLN A 443 10.00 7.25 -7.12
N SER A 444 9.72 7.68 -8.35
CA SER A 444 10.73 7.77 -9.41
C SER A 444 11.83 8.78 -9.07
N ILE A 445 11.49 9.93 -8.46
CA ILE A 445 12.48 10.93 -8.01
C ILE A 445 13.34 10.35 -6.88
N ASP A 446 12.71 9.74 -5.87
CA ASP A 446 13.41 9.17 -4.73
C ASP A 446 14.31 8.01 -5.13
N GLY A 447 13.82 7.11 -5.98
CA GLY A 447 14.62 6.02 -6.55
C GLY A 447 15.82 6.53 -7.36
N PHE A 448 15.64 7.59 -8.16
CA PHE A 448 16.74 8.20 -8.89
C PHE A 448 17.77 8.86 -7.97
N LEU A 449 17.33 9.62 -6.97
CA LEU A 449 18.22 10.26 -6.00
C LEU A 449 18.97 9.24 -5.14
N ALA A 450 18.28 8.23 -4.64
CA ALA A 450 18.87 7.12 -3.89
C ALA A 450 19.92 6.40 -4.74
N ARG A 451 19.62 6.14 -6.03
CA ARG A 451 20.58 5.57 -6.98
C ARG A 451 21.83 6.42 -7.16
N LEU A 452 21.69 7.74 -7.29
CA LEU A 452 22.85 8.64 -7.40
C LEU A 452 23.72 8.62 -6.14
N VAL A 453 23.11 8.63 -4.96
CA VAL A 453 23.82 8.55 -3.67
C VAL A 453 24.52 7.19 -3.52
N MET A 454 23.83 6.11 -3.91
CA MET A 454 24.32 4.74 -3.82
C MET A 454 25.24 4.34 -4.98
N LEU A 455 25.44 5.20 -5.98
CA LEU A 455 26.23 4.90 -7.18
C LEU A 455 27.67 4.42 -6.86
N PRO A 456 28.42 5.04 -5.93
CA PRO A 456 29.76 4.56 -5.59
C PRO A 456 29.73 3.17 -4.95
N PHE A 457 28.71 2.91 -4.12
CA PHE A 457 28.56 1.66 -3.40
C PHE A 457 28.12 0.53 -4.33
N THR A 458 27.09 0.74 -5.15
CA THR A 458 26.65 -0.20 -6.20
C THR A 458 27.77 -0.50 -7.18
N THR A 459 28.57 0.50 -7.57
CA THR A 459 29.77 0.29 -8.38
C THR A 459 30.76 -0.66 -7.73
N ALA A 460 30.97 -0.50 -6.43
CA ALA A 460 31.87 -1.37 -5.69
C ALA A 460 31.35 -2.80 -5.58
N VAL A 461 30.04 -2.96 -5.33
CA VAL A 461 29.34 -4.25 -5.26
C VAL A 461 29.45 -4.99 -6.59
N LEU A 462 29.05 -4.34 -7.69
CA LEU A 462 29.04 -4.98 -9.02
C LEU A 462 30.45 -5.36 -9.48
N ARG A 463 31.44 -4.50 -9.24
CA ARG A 463 32.84 -4.80 -9.58
C ARG A 463 33.43 -5.89 -8.69
N SER A 464 33.12 -5.91 -7.39
CA SER A 464 33.63 -6.95 -6.50
C SER A 464 33.03 -8.32 -6.84
N THR A 465 31.73 -8.38 -7.14
CA THR A 465 31.04 -9.58 -7.65
C THR A 465 31.66 -10.06 -8.95
N ALA A 466 31.81 -9.17 -9.94
CA ALA A 466 32.38 -9.52 -11.24
C ALA A 466 33.80 -10.07 -11.11
N GLN A 467 34.66 -9.41 -10.34
CA GLN A 467 36.04 -9.85 -10.15
C GLN A 467 36.16 -11.10 -9.29
N GLY A 468 35.34 -11.22 -8.25
CA GLY A 468 35.31 -12.40 -7.39
C GLY A 468 34.99 -13.65 -8.20
N PHE A 469 33.98 -13.55 -9.08
CA PHE A 469 33.64 -14.64 -9.99
C PHE A 469 34.74 -14.90 -11.02
N LEU A 470 35.26 -13.88 -11.72
CA LEU A 470 36.27 -14.10 -12.77
C LEU A 470 37.61 -14.62 -12.25
N ARG A 471 37.96 -14.36 -10.99
CA ARG A 471 39.16 -14.93 -10.33
C ARG A 471 38.95 -16.36 -9.85
N TRP A 472 37.71 -16.83 -9.79
CA TRP A 472 37.41 -18.16 -9.32
C TRP A 472 37.82 -19.20 -10.37
N PRO A 473 38.63 -20.22 -10.02
CA PRO A 473 39.15 -21.20 -10.99
C PRO A 473 38.08 -21.98 -11.77
N MET A 474 36.86 -22.07 -11.23
CA MET A 474 35.76 -22.79 -11.85
C MET A 474 34.89 -21.92 -12.76
N ALA A 475 35.14 -20.60 -12.86
CA ALA A 475 34.37 -19.72 -13.74
C ALA A 475 34.28 -20.21 -15.20
N PRO A 476 35.34 -20.74 -15.83
CA PRO A 476 35.26 -21.31 -17.18
C PRO A 476 34.30 -22.50 -17.27
N ALA A 477 34.15 -23.30 -16.20
CA ALA A 477 33.24 -24.44 -16.18
C ALA A 477 31.75 -24.03 -16.25
N PHE A 478 31.44 -22.77 -15.94
CA PHE A 478 30.11 -22.18 -16.08
C PHE A 478 29.94 -21.40 -17.40
N GLY A 479 30.93 -21.48 -18.30
CA GLY A 479 30.89 -20.78 -19.58
C GLY A 479 31.16 -19.28 -19.44
N ALA A 480 32.02 -18.87 -18.50
CA ALA A 480 32.43 -17.46 -18.37
C ALA A 480 32.90 -16.93 -19.72
N LEU A 481 32.22 -15.88 -20.21
CA LEU A 481 32.41 -15.35 -21.56
C LEU A 481 33.65 -14.47 -21.68
N ASP A 482 34.27 -14.10 -20.56
CA ASP A 482 35.29 -13.06 -20.48
C ASP A 482 36.45 -13.43 -19.56
N SER A 483 37.59 -12.77 -19.79
CA SER A 483 38.76 -12.84 -18.93
C SER A 483 38.68 -11.83 -17.77
N PRO A 484 39.38 -12.07 -16.65
CA PRO A 484 39.44 -11.13 -15.51
C PRO A 484 40.02 -9.76 -15.87
N GLU A 485 40.76 -9.65 -16.97
CA GLU A 485 41.35 -8.39 -17.46
C GLU A 485 40.33 -7.49 -18.17
N ALA A 486 39.20 -8.04 -18.60
CA ALA A 486 38.12 -7.30 -19.25
C ALA A 486 37.27 -6.45 -18.28
N VAL A 487 37.52 -6.53 -16.96
CA VAL A 487 36.72 -5.85 -15.93
C VAL A 487 37.55 -4.81 -15.18
N ILE A 488 37.00 -3.59 -15.09
CA ILE A 488 37.59 -2.52 -14.30
C ILE A 488 37.57 -2.89 -12.82
N GLY A 489 38.71 -2.80 -12.13
CA GLY A 489 38.78 -3.22 -10.73
C GLY A 489 38.12 -2.28 -9.72
N PRO A 490 37.71 -2.82 -8.55
CA PRO A 490 37.09 -2.06 -7.48
C PRO A 490 38.13 -1.16 -6.83
N PHE A 491 37.87 0.16 -6.80
CA PHE A 491 38.60 1.27 -6.16
C PHE A 491 40.12 1.42 -6.38
N GLN A 492 40.91 0.34 -6.46
CA GLN A 492 42.36 0.32 -6.60
C GLN A 492 42.84 -0.06 -8.01
N ALA A 493 41.95 -0.43 -8.93
CA ALA A 493 42.26 -0.64 -10.35
C ALA A 493 41.21 -0.01 -11.28
N GLY A 494 40.45 0.96 -10.75
CA GLY A 494 39.53 1.76 -11.54
C GLY A 494 40.24 2.83 -12.37
N LEU A 495 39.61 3.27 -13.46
CA LEU A 495 40.10 4.37 -14.31
C LEU A 495 40.47 5.63 -13.49
N VAL A 496 39.74 5.92 -12.41
CA VAL A 496 40.05 7.03 -11.48
C VAL A 496 41.38 6.80 -10.75
N ALA A 497 41.58 5.61 -10.17
CA ALA A 497 42.82 5.29 -9.46
C ALA A 497 44.01 5.10 -10.41
N GLN A 498 43.76 4.67 -11.66
CA GLN A 498 44.77 4.66 -12.71
C GLN A 498 45.15 6.09 -13.10
N ALA A 499 44.19 6.96 -13.40
CA ALA A 499 44.45 8.37 -13.72
C ALA A 499 45.18 9.11 -12.59
N ILE A 500 44.84 8.86 -11.32
CA ILE A 500 45.54 9.45 -10.17
C ILE A 500 46.97 8.91 -10.08
N ARG A 501 47.20 7.59 -10.26
CA ARG A 501 48.53 6.99 -10.17
C ARG A 501 49.44 7.28 -11.35
N SER A 502 48.88 7.43 -12.55
CA SER A 502 49.63 7.79 -13.75
C SER A 502 49.96 9.29 -13.82
N GLY A 503 49.66 10.06 -12.77
CA GLY A 503 49.91 11.50 -12.74
C GLY A 503 49.06 12.29 -13.73
N GLY A 504 47.90 11.76 -14.13
CA GLY A 504 47.03 12.40 -15.11
C GLY A 504 47.52 12.27 -16.54
N ALA A 505 48.10 11.12 -16.91
CA ALA A 505 48.39 10.82 -18.31
C ALA A 505 47.16 11.13 -19.18
N ALA A 506 47.35 11.88 -20.27
CA ALA A 506 46.25 12.43 -21.06
C ALA A 506 45.25 11.35 -21.51
N ASP A 507 45.77 10.17 -21.89
CA ASP A 507 44.96 9.03 -22.34
C ASP A 507 44.06 8.45 -21.24
N ASP A 508 44.54 8.39 -19.99
CA ASP A 508 43.75 7.90 -18.86
C ASP A 508 42.64 8.88 -18.49
N LEU A 509 42.92 10.18 -18.57
CA LEU A 509 41.91 11.23 -18.36
C LEU A 509 40.84 11.22 -19.45
N VAL A 510 41.21 10.98 -20.72
CA VAL A 510 40.25 10.84 -21.82
C VAL A 510 39.33 9.64 -21.59
N ARG A 511 39.89 8.48 -21.21
CA ARG A 511 39.10 7.28 -20.89
C ARG A 511 38.18 7.49 -19.70
N LEU A 512 38.66 8.18 -18.66
CA LEU A 512 37.84 8.50 -17.49
C LEU A 512 36.68 9.43 -17.85
N LYS A 513 36.92 10.45 -18.70
CA LYS A 513 35.87 11.36 -19.19
C LYS A 513 34.83 10.61 -20.03
N ALA A 514 35.26 9.74 -20.95
CA ALA A 514 34.36 8.93 -21.76
C ALA A 514 33.50 8.00 -20.87
N TYR A 515 34.12 7.33 -19.91
CA TYR A 515 33.42 6.49 -18.93
C TYR A 515 32.39 7.29 -18.11
N ALA A 516 32.78 8.46 -17.56
CA ALA A 516 31.88 9.32 -16.81
C ALA A 516 30.72 9.83 -17.67
N SER A 517 30.98 10.15 -18.94
CA SER A 517 29.96 10.53 -19.91
C SER A 517 28.98 9.40 -20.18
N HIS A 518 29.46 8.17 -20.41
CA HIS A 518 28.60 7.00 -20.61
C HIS A 518 27.74 6.70 -19.38
N LEU A 519 28.33 6.80 -18.18
CA LEU A 519 27.61 6.61 -16.93
C LEU A 519 26.53 7.68 -16.74
N GLY A 520 26.83 8.94 -17.05
CA GLY A 520 25.86 10.04 -17.00
C GLY A 520 24.71 9.85 -18.00
N LEU A 521 25.03 9.49 -19.25
CA LEU A 521 24.05 9.25 -20.30
C LEU A 521 23.17 8.02 -20.00
N ALA A 522 23.73 6.96 -19.42
CA ALA A 522 22.96 5.81 -18.95
C ALA A 522 21.97 6.17 -17.84
N ASN A 523 22.40 6.99 -16.86
CA ASN A 523 21.49 7.49 -15.83
C ASN A 523 20.40 8.41 -16.40
N LEU A 524 20.72 9.23 -17.41
CA LEU A 524 19.73 10.03 -18.13
C LEU A 524 18.74 9.16 -18.90
N LEU A 525 19.19 8.03 -19.47
CA LEU A 525 18.31 7.05 -20.11
C LEU A 525 17.36 6.42 -19.09
N CYS A 526 17.85 6.04 -17.89
CA CYS A 526 17.00 5.56 -16.79
C CYS A 526 15.92 6.60 -16.45
N LEU A 527 16.33 7.86 -16.28
CA LEU A 527 15.42 8.97 -15.98
C LEU A 527 14.39 9.18 -17.10
N GLY A 528 14.79 9.05 -18.37
CA GLY A 528 13.90 9.14 -19.52
C GLY A 528 12.84 8.04 -19.54
N VAL A 529 13.22 6.80 -19.23
CA VAL A 529 12.26 5.68 -19.10
C VAL A 529 11.30 5.93 -17.93
N GLN A 530 11.80 6.35 -16.77
CA GLN A 530 10.97 6.69 -15.61
C GLN A 530 9.99 7.83 -15.91
N ALA A 531 10.44 8.89 -16.59
CA ALA A 531 9.58 9.98 -17.04
C ALA A 531 8.51 9.50 -18.02
N GLY A 532 8.83 8.54 -18.91
CA GLY A 532 7.87 7.89 -19.79
C GLY A 532 6.80 7.10 -19.00
N ILE A 533 7.20 6.36 -17.97
CA ILE A 533 6.29 5.63 -17.08
C ILE A 533 5.36 6.60 -16.34
N VAL A 534 5.90 7.66 -15.73
CA VAL A 534 5.10 8.70 -15.06
C VAL A 534 4.14 9.37 -16.05
N GLY A 535 4.60 9.73 -17.24
CA GLY A 535 3.77 10.37 -18.27
C GLY A 535 2.62 9.47 -18.74
N SER A 536 2.89 8.17 -18.94
CA SER A 536 1.87 7.19 -19.29
C SER A 536 0.86 6.98 -18.16
N THR A 537 1.33 6.94 -16.91
CA THR A 537 0.50 6.83 -15.70
C THR A 537 -0.45 8.01 -15.58
N TYR A 538 0.08 9.23 -15.76
CA TYR A 538 -0.71 10.45 -15.76
C TYR A 538 -1.80 10.44 -16.83
N ALA A 539 -1.43 10.10 -18.08
CA ALA A 539 -2.36 10.04 -19.19
C ALA A 539 -3.49 9.02 -18.93
N LEU A 540 -3.15 7.85 -18.40
CA LEU A 540 -4.11 6.79 -18.07
C LEU A 540 -5.02 7.16 -16.90
N ALA A 541 -4.46 7.66 -15.80
CA ALA A 541 -5.22 8.11 -14.64
C ALA A 541 -6.20 9.23 -15.01
N ARG A 542 -5.73 10.21 -15.79
CA ARG A 542 -6.57 11.30 -16.30
C ARG A 542 -7.66 10.79 -17.23
N TRP A 543 -7.32 9.91 -18.18
CA TRP A 543 -8.30 9.34 -19.11
C TRP A 543 -9.40 8.61 -18.34
N GLN A 544 -9.04 7.71 -17.41
CA GLN A 544 -10.01 6.98 -16.58
C GLN A 544 -10.84 7.93 -15.71
N GLY A 545 -10.19 8.90 -15.06
CA GLY A 545 -10.84 9.91 -14.25
C GLY A 545 -11.91 10.67 -15.02
N VAL A 546 -11.59 11.16 -16.22
CA VAL A 546 -12.53 11.91 -17.07
C VAL A 546 -13.62 11.00 -17.62
N SER A 547 -13.26 9.83 -18.15
CA SER A 547 -14.21 8.96 -18.85
C SER A 547 -15.16 8.19 -17.92
N MET A 548 -14.68 7.79 -16.74
CA MET A 548 -15.44 6.91 -15.82
C MET A 548 -15.98 7.65 -14.59
N TYR A 549 -15.27 8.66 -14.09
CA TYR A 549 -15.58 9.32 -12.81
C TYR A 549 -15.93 10.81 -12.95
N GLY A 550 -16.07 11.29 -14.19
CA GLY A 550 -16.47 12.66 -14.50
C GLY A 550 -15.50 13.71 -13.94
N TRP A 551 -14.20 13.41 -13.90
CA TRP A 551 -13.19 14.41 -13.58
C TRP A 551 -13.35 15.59 -14.54
N GLY A 552 -13.47 16.81 -13.99
CA GLY A 552 -13.60 18.01 -14.80
C GLY A 552 -12.43 18.17 -15.76
N VAL A 553 -12.70 18.68 -16.96
CA VAL A 553 -11.70 18.86 -18.05
C VAL A 553 -10.48 19.71 -17.60
N GLY A 554 -10.62 20.47 -16.50
CA GLY A 554 -9.61 21.38 -15.95
C GLY A 554 -8.74 20.86 -14.80
N LEU A 555 -8.69 19.56 -14.50
CA LEU A 555 -7.66 18.98 -13.62
C LEU A 555 -6.30 18.99 -14.36
N PRO A 556 -5.29 19.75 -13.88
CA PRO A 556 -3.91 19.55 -14.31
C PRO A 556 -3.35 18.24 -13.76
#